data_AF-A0ABC8EL79-F1
#
_entry.id   AF-A0ABC8EL79-F1
#
_cell.length_a   1.000
_cell.length_b   1.000
_cell.length_c   1.000
_cell.angle_alpha   90.00
_cell.angle_beta   90.00
_cell.angle_gamma   90.00
#
_symmetry.space_group_name_H-M   'P 1'
#
loop_
_entity.id
_entity.type
_entity.pdbx_description
1 polymer ?
#
loop_
_entity_poly.entity_id
_entity_poly.type
_entity_poly.pdbx_seq_one_letter_code
_entity_poly.pdbx_strand_id
1 'polypeptide(L)'
;MELKQAEIIQVLRRRAQMNQGDFGAKAFSTSFESGRTKVKNIELGKQVPTDDDLKNMAEVLGLPVSELMPSTDAQPTAGIHGVEISRPVLDRFPGLEDYLGMLEKAVKIDDSDLIGYITDKISSLLHQPQDAEYTRRRSG
;
A
#
# COMPACT_ATOMS: atom_id res chain seq x y z
N MET A 1 10.69 -7.21 12.08
CA MET A 1 11.90 -6.88 11.30
C MET A 1 11.62 -5.59 10.57
N GLU A 2 12.47 -4.59 10.72
CA GLU A 2 12.37 -3.34 9.96
C GLU A 2 13.01 -3.54 8.58
N LEU A 3 12.33 -3.07 7.53
CA LEU A 3 12.85 -3.16 6.17
C LEU A 3 13.91 -2.08 5.93
N LYS A 4 15.02 -2.47 5.33
CA LYS A 4 16.04 -1.53 4.84
C LYS A 4 15.52 -0.78 3.63
N GLN A 5 16.06 0.42 3.37
CA GLN A 5 15.76 1.24 2.19
C GLN A 5 15.78 0.43 0.87
N ALA A 6 16.76 -0.45 0.70
CA ALA A 6 16.88 -1.32 -0.46
C ALA A 6 15.69 -2.30 -0.62
N GLU A 7 15.19 -2.85 0.49
CA GLU A 7 14.07 -3.79 0.53
C GLU A 7 12.74 -3.05 0.29
N ILE A 8 12.61 -1.84 0.83
CA ILE A 8 11.46 -0.94 0.59
C ILE A 8 11.35 -0.64 -0.91
N ILE A 9 12.43 -0.17 -1.53
CA ILE A 9 12.48 0.11 -2.98
C ILE A 9 12.08 -1.13 -3.79
N GLN A 10 12.60 -2.31 -3.42
CA GLN A 10 12.30 -3.56 -4.09
C GLN A 10 10.81 -3.94 -4.00
N VAL A 11 10.21 -3.81 -2.82
CA VAL A 11 8.79 -4.10 -2.60
C VAL A 11 7.90 -3.14 -3.38
N LEU A 12 8.17 -1.83 -3.29
CA LEU A 12 7.38 -0.80 -3.97
C LEU A 12 7.42 -0.97 -5.49
N ARG A 13 8.60 -1.22 -6.07
CA ARG A 13 8.73 -1.51 -7.50
C ARG A 13 7.91 -2.73 -7.91
N ARG A 14 7.94 -3.82 -7.13
CA ARG A 14 7.16 -5.04 -7.41
C ARG A 14 5.66 -4.78 -7.33
N ARG A 15 5.19 -3.98 -6.36
CA ARG A 15 3.78 -3.56 -6.26
C ARG A 15 3.33 -2.77 -7.48
N ALA A 16 4.19 -1.91 -8.01
CA ALA A 16 3.98 -1.19 -9.25
C ALA A 16 4.10 -2.07 -10.52
N GLN A 17 4.31 -3.40 -10.37
CA GLN A 17 4.45 -4.36 -11.48
C GLN A 17 5.57 -4.00 -12.47
N MET A 18 6.63 -3.32 -12.01
CA MET A 18 7.76 -2.94 -12.85
C MET A 18 8.93 -3.90 -12.68
N ASN A 19 9.56 -4.30 -13.79
CA ASN A 19 10.87 -4.97 -13.72
C ASN A 19 11.99 -3.95 -13.46
N GLN A 20 13.18 -4.43 -13.09
CA GLN A 20 14.32 -3.56 -12.75
C GLN A 20 14.78 -2.67 -13.91
N GLY A 21 14.69 -3.15 -15.15
CA GLY A 21 15.15 -2.40 -16.32
C GLY A 21 14.19 -1.29 -16.69
N ASP A 22 12.89 -1.56 -16.72
CA ASP A 22 11.86 -0.53 -16.99
C ASP A 22 11.85 0.53 -15.89
N PHE A 23 11.96 0.10 -14.63
CA PHE A 23 12.02 1.02 -13.50
C PHE A 23 13.27 1.91 -13.58
N GLY A 24 14.44 1.31 -13.80
CA GLY A 24 15.69 2.05 -13.87
C GLY A 24 15.80 2.95 -15.09
N ALA A 25 15.28 2.53 -16.24
CA ALA A 25 15.26 3.35 -17.45
C ALA A 25 14.42 4.61 -17.25
N LYS A 26 13.24 4.47 -16.62
CA LYS A 26 12.36 5.59 -16.28
C LYS A 26 12.97 6.49 -15.20
N ALA A 27 13.42 5.92 -14.08
CA ALA A 27 13.91 6.69 -12.94
C ALA A 27 15.24 7.40 -13.20
N PHE A 28 16.07 6.90 -14.12
CA PHE A 28 17.40 7.46 -14.35
C PHE A 28 17.61 8.01 -15.76
N SER A 29 16.55 8.11 -16.56
CA SER A 29 16.61 8.58 -17.95
C SER A 29 17.75 7.93 -18.75
N THR A 30 17.84 6.60 -18.67
CA THR A 30 18.95 5.79 -19.20
C THR A 30 18.45 4.58 -19.97
N SER A 31 19.33 3.87 -20.67
CA SER A 31 19.00 2.59 -21.30
C SER A 31 18.53 1.53 -20.30
N PHE A 32 17.78 0.55 -20.80
CA PHE A 32 17.25 -0.57 -20.01
C PHE A 32 18.36 -1.32 -19.25
N GLU A 33 19.46 -1.68 -19.89
CA GLU A 33 20.59 -2.40 -19.28
C GLU A 33 21.28 -1.59 -18.16
N SER A 34 21.53 -0.30 -18.41
CA SER A 34 22.16 0.58 -17.43
C SER A 34 21.23 0.83 -16.24
N GLY A 35 19.94 1.08 -16.51
CA GLY A 35 18.91 1.25 -15.49
C GLY A 35 18.75 0.00 -14.63
N ARG A 36 18.64 -1.17 -15.27
CA ARG A 36 18.57 -2.48 -14.61
C ARG A 36 19.75 -2.69 -13.66
N THR A 37 20.97 -2.39 -14.12
CA THR A 37 22.18 -2.57 -13.34
C THR A 37 22.20 -1.66 -12.11
N LYS A 38 21.84 -0.38 -12.28
CA LYS A 38 21.77 0.59 -11.19
C LYS A 38 20.71 0.19 -10.15
N VAL A 39 19.49 -0.13 -10.57
CA VAL A 39 18.42 -0.61 -9.68
C VAL A 39 18.84 -1.88 -8.95
N LYS A 40 19.43 -2.86 -9.65
CA LYS A 40 19.93 -4.09 -9.02
C LYS A 40 20.94 -3.81 -7.93
N ASN A 41 21.89 -2.90 -8.15
CA ASN A 41 22.90 -2.57 -7.14
C ASN A 41 22.29 -1.87 -5.92
N ILE A 42 21.27 -1.04 -6.12
CA ILE A 42 20.52 -0.39 -5.04
C ILE A 42 19.73 -1.42 -4.22
N GLU A 43 18.97 -2.30 -4.88
CA GLU A 43 18.17 -3.34 -4.20
C GLU A 43 19.03 -4.38 -3.47
N LEU A 44 20.26 -4.62 -3.92
CA LEU A 44 21.21 -5.48 -3.22
C LEU A 44 21.98 -4.76 -2.10
N GLY A 45 21.74 -3.47 -1.88
CA GLY A 45 22.47 -2.66 -0.91
C GLY A 45 23.94 -2.42 -1.27
N LYS A 46 24.34 -2.66 -2.52
CA LYS A 46 25.70 -2.42 -3.02
C LYS A 46 25.96 -0.96 -3.40
N GLN A 47 24.88 -0.22 -3.68
CA GLN A 47 24.92 1.19 -4.02
C GLN A 47 23.86 1.92 -3.20
N VAL A 48 24.27 2.99 -2.52
CA VAL A 48 23.35 3.87 -1.82
C VAL A 48 22.76 4.86 -2.84
N PRO A 49 21.43 4.95 -2.98
CA PRO A 49 20.81 5.92 -3.88
C PRO A 49 21.06 7.34 -3.37
N THR A 50 21.36 8.25 -4.29
CA THR A 50 21.47 9.68 -3.99
C THR A 50 20.08 10.30 -3.76
N ASP A 51 20.03 11.51 -3.21
CA ASP A 51 18.76 12.23 -3.03
C ASP A 51 17.99 12.43 -4.34
N ASP A 52 18.71 12.68 -5.44
CA ASP A 52 18.09 12.82 -6.76
C ASP A 52 17.63 11.47 -7.32
N ASP A 53 18.36 10.38 -7.06
CA ASP A 53 17.88 9.02 -7.39
C ASP A 53 16.56 8.73 -6.67
N LEU A 54 16.46 9.08 -5.39
CA LEU A 54 15.27 8.88 -4.58
C LEU A 54 14.09 9.69 -5.08
N LYS A 55 14.29 10.97 -5.43
CA LYS A 55 13.24 11.81 -6.03
C LYS A 55 12.71 11.21 -7.33
N ASN A 56 13.60 10.82 -8.23
CA ASN A 56 13.19 10.29 -9.53
C ASN A 56 12.50 8.92 -9.38
N MET A 57 12.97 8.07 -8.46
CA MET A 57 12.31 6.81 -8.13
C MET A 57 10.91 7.03 -7.55
N ALA A 58 10.75 8.02 -6.66
CA ALA A 58 9.47 8.38 -6.07
C ALA A 58 8.48 8.86 -7.12
N GLU A 59 8.94 9.72 -8.03
CA GLU A 59 8.15 10.23 -9.16
C GLU A 59 7.65 9.09 -10.06
N VAL A 60 8.52 8.14 -10.42
CA VAL A 60 8.13 6.98 -11.25
C VAL A 60 7.12 6.08 -10.54
N LEU A 61 7.18 5.98 -9.21
CA LEU A 61 6.24 5.18 -8.40
C LEU A 61 4.95 5.94 -8.05
N GLY A 62 4.89 7.25 -8.28
CA GLY A 62 3.77 8.09 -7.86
C GLY A 62 3.62 8.22 -6.35
N LEU A 63 4.74 8.20 -5.62
CA LEU A 63 4.79 8.22 -4.15
C LEU A 63 5.64 9.39 -3.65
N PRO A 64 5.45 9.88 -2.41
CA PRO A 64 6.38 10.82 -1.81
C PRO A 64 7.70 10.13 -1.42
N VAL A 65 8.80 10.88 -1.41
CA VAL A 65 10.15 10.35 -1.10
C VAL A 65 10.22 9.71 0.29
N SER A 66 9.40 10.16 1.24
CA SER A 66 9.30 9.58 2.59
C SER A 66 8.93 8.09 2.59
N GLU A 67 8.16 7.61 1.61
CA GLU A 67 7.77 6.19 1.49
C GLU A 67 8.94 5.30 1.07
N LEU A 68 10.00 5.88 0.50
CA LEU A 68 11.22 5.15 0.14
C LEU A 68 12.21 5.07 1.31
N MET A 69 11.99 5.85 2.37
CA MET A 69 12.87 5.88 3.53
C MET A 69 12.52 4.77 4.52
N PRO A 70 13.51 4.16 5.18
CA PRO A 70 13.23 3.30 6.33
C PRO A 70 12.59 4.15 7.43
N SER A 71 11.48 3.67 8.00
CA SER A 71 10.83 4.28 9.16
C SER A 71 11.88 4.48 10.24
N THR A 72 12.19 5.74 10.57
CA THR A 72 13.29 6.08 11.49
C THR A 72 12.83 6.12 12.95
N ASP A 73 11.62 5.63 13.24
CA ASP A 73 11.00 5.78 14.55
C ASP A 73 11.43 4.68 15.52
N ALA A 74 12.63 4.88 16.09
CA ALA A 74 12.77 4.65 17.52
C ALA A 74 12.01 5.74 18.29
N GLN A 75 10.68 5.73 18.25
CA GLN A 75 9.82 6.29 19.30
C GLN A 75 8.37 5.81 19.05
N PRO A 76 7.68 5.22 20.04
CA PRO A 76 6.28 4.84 19.88
C PRO A 76 5.45 6.12 19.83
N THR A 77 5.24 6.66 18.64
CA THR A 77 4.16 7.61 18.45
C THR A 77 2.88 6.78 18.40
N ALA A 78 2.01 7.01 19.37
CA ALA A 78 0.60 6.64 19.30
C ALA A 78 -0.08 7.47 18.20
N GLY A 79 0.42 7.37 16.97
CA GLY A 79 -0.14 7.92 15.75
C GLY A 79 -0.88 6.81 15.04
N ILE A 80 -2.15 7.06 14.74
CA ILE A 80 -3.07 6.09 14.17
C ILE A 80 -2.51 5.59 12.82
N HIS A 81 -1.86 4.42 12.81
CA HIS A 81 -1.59 3.66 11.60
C HIS A 81 -2.90 3.05 11.11
N GLY A 82 -3.72 3.87 10.45
CA GLY A 82 -5.03 3.49 9.95
C GLY A 82 -5.27 4.04 8.54
N VAL A 83 -6.22 3.43 7.84
CA VAL A 83 -6.76 3.94 6.58
C VAL A 83 -8.04 4.72 6.92
N GLU A 84 -8.12 5.98 6.51
CA GLU A 84 -9.37 6.73 6.63
C GLU A 84 -10.39 6.23 5.61
N ILE A 85 -11.55 5.79 6.10
CA ILE A 85 -12.66 5.36 5.24
C ILE A 85 -13.74 6.45 5.28
N SER A 86 -14.04 7.01 4.11
CA SER A 86 -15.04 8.07 3.99
C SER A 86 -16.44 7.56 4.36
N ARG A 87 -17.24 8.41 5.03
CA ARG A 87 -18.62 8.06 5.44
C ARG A 87 -19.52 7.53 4.30
N PRO A 88 -19.48 8.09 3.08
CA PRO A 88 -20.29 7.56 1.97
C PRO A 88 -19.99 6.10 1.62
N VAL A 89 -18.76 5.62 1.86
CA VAL A 89 -18.41 4.20 1.68
C VAL A 89 -19.08 3.35 2.75
N LEU A 90 -19.03 3.77 4.01
CA LEU A 90 -19.71 3.05 5.11
C LEU A 90 -21.22 2.99 4.89
N ASP A 91 -21.83 4.10 4.45
CA ASP A 91 -23.28 4.15 4.20
C ASP A 91 -23.69 3.24 3.02
N ARG A 92 -22.79 3.03 2.06
CA ARG A 92 -23.03 2.12 0.93
C ARG A 92 -22.98 0.66 1.35
N PHE A 93 -22.29 0.33 2.44
CA PHE A 93 -22.02 -1.05 2.84
C PHE A 93 -22.51 -1.30 4.28
N PRO A 94 -23.82 -1.56 4.48
CA PRO A 94 -24.38 -1.81 5.81
C PRO A 94 -23.63 -2.93 6.54
N GLY A 95 -23.21 -2.66 7.77
CA GLY A 95 -22.44 -3.61 8.60
C GLY A 95 -20.92 -3.59 8.37
N LEU A 96 -20.41 -2.83 7.39
CA LEU A 96 -18.96 -2.69 7.18
C LEU A 96 -18.28 -2.04 8.39
N GLU A 97 -18.91 -1.05 9.01
CA GLU A 97 -18.40 -0.37 10.20
C GLU A 97 -18.17 -1.35 11.37
N ASP A 98 -19.09 -2.30 11.57
CA ASP A 98 -18.97 -3.33 12.61
C ASP A 98 -17.79 -4.27 12.33
N TYR A 99 -17.65 -4.75 11.09
CA TYR A 99 -16.55 -5.62 10.71
C TYR A 99 -15.18 -4.92 10.82
N LEU A 100 -15.09 -3.64 10.47
CA LEU A 100 -13.87 -2.85 10.64
C LEU A 100 -13.50 -2.70 12.13
N GLY A 101 -14.50 -2.44 12.99
CA GLY A 101 -14.29 -2.38 14.44
C GLY A 101 -13.88 -3.73 15.03
N MET A 102 -14.39 -4.85 14.50
CA MET A 102 -13.94 -6.19 14.88
C MET A 102 -12.50 -6.45 14.41
N LEU A 103 -12.15 -6.02 13.20
CA LEU A 103 -10.79 -6.19 12.65
C LEU A 103 -9.77 -5.44 13.49
N GLU A 104 -10.07 -4.20 13.88
CA GLU A 104 -9.21 -3.41 14.76
C GLU A 104 -8.94 -4.14 16.09
N LYS A 105 -9.98 -4.74 16.70
CA LYS A 105 -9.84 -5.50 17.93
C LYS A 105 -9.03 -6.78 17.74
N ALA A 106 -9.25 -7.51 16.64
CA ALA A 106 -8.54 -8.74 16.33
C ALA A 106 -7.03 -8.50 16.11
N VAL A 107 -6.68 -7.41 15.42
CA VAL A 107 -5.28 -6.99 15.23
C VAL A 107 -4.61 -6.65 16.56
N LYS A 108 -5.30 -5.97 17.48
CA LYS A 108 -4.75 -5.62 18.80
C LYS A 108 -4.38 -6.82 19.66
N ILE A 109 -4.98 -7.99 19.40
CA ILE A 109 -4.72 -9.23 20.15
C ILE A 109 -3.96 -10.28 19.33
N ASP A 110 -3.49 -9.92 18.13
CA ASP A 110 -2.75 -10.79 17.20
C ASP A 110 -3.50 -12.11 16.86
N ASP A 111 -4.83 -12.05 16.78
CA ASP A 111 -5.67 -13.21 16.47
C ASP A 111 -5.76 -13.42 14.95
N SER A 112 -4.78 -14.14 14.40
CA SER A 112 -4.67 -14.37 12.95
C SER A 112 -5.87 -15.10 12.34
N ASP A 113 -6.52 -15.99 13.08
CA ASP A 113 -7.70 -16.74 12.59
C ASP A 113 -8.91 -15.81 12.49
N LEU A 114 -9.13 -14.99 13.51
CA LEU A 114 -10.20 -14.00 13.51
C LEU A 114 -9.96 -12.90 12.46
N ILE A 115 -8.70 -12.46 12.28
CA ILE A 115 -8.31 -11.52 11.21
C ILE A 115 -8.67 -12.11 9.84
N GLY A 116 -8.32 -13.37 9.60
CA GLY A 116 -8.65 -14.07 8.35
C GLY A 116 -10.17 -14.12 8.12
N TYR A 117 -10.92 -14.58 9.11
CA TYR A 117 -12.38 -14.66 9.04
C TYR A 117 -13.04 -13.30 8.76
N ILE A 118 -12.62 -12.24 9.46
CA ILE A 118 -13.20 -10.89 9.28
C ILE A 118 -12.84 -10.36 7.89
N THR A 119 -11.62 -10.59 7.41
CA THR A 119 -11.19 -10.18 6.06
C THR A 119 -12.04 -10.84 4.98
N ASP A 120 -12.34 -12.13 5.12
CA ASP A 120 -13.22 -12.87 4.20
C ASP A 120 -14.65 -12.32 4.21
N LYS A 121 -15.16 -11.92 5.39
CA LYS A 121 -16.48 -11.28 5.51
C LYS A 121 -16.53 -9.91 4.87
N ILE A 122 -15.52 -9.08 5.09
CA ILE A 122 -15.39 -7.77 4.44
C ILE A 122 -15.33 -7.94 2.92
N SER A 123 -14.49 -8.87 2.44
CA SER A 123 -14.37 -9.16 1.01
C SER A 123 -15.72 -9.59 0.41
N SER A 124 -16.43 -10.51 1.06
CA SER A 124 -17.75 -10.96 0.62
C SER A 124 -18.76 -9.82 0.55
N LEU A 125 -18.75 -8.93 1.55
CA LEU A 125 -19.66 -7.78 1.64
C LEU A 125 -19.39 -6.76 0.51
N LEU A 126 -18.13 -6.53 0.15
CA LEU A 126 -17.75 -5.63 -0.94
C LEU A 126 -18.02 -6.21 -2.34
N HIS A 127 -18.08 -7.54 -2.47
CA HIS A 127 -18.37 -8.24 -3.73
C HIS A 127 -19.87 -8.54 -3.94
N GLN A 128 -20.73 -8.30 -2.95
CA GLN A 128 -22.17 -8.47 -3.16
C GLN A 128 -22.67 -7.46 -4.20
N PRO A 129 -23.33 -7.92 -5.30
CA PRO A 129 -24.01 -7.01 -6.20
C PRO A 129 -25.11 -6.31 -5.40
N GLN A 130 -25.05 -4.98 -5.38
CA GLN A 130 -26.13 -4.17 -4.83
C GLN A 130 -27.29 -4.20 -5.82
N ASP A 131 -28.07 -5.27 -5.77
CA ASP A 131 -29.28 -5.40 -6.57
C ASP A 131 -30.29 -4.31 -6.17
N ALA A 132 -30.39 -3.30 -7.03
CA ALA A 132 -31.64 -2.86 -7.64
C ALA A 132 -32.84 -2.50 -6.74
N GLU A 133 -32.65 -1.77 -5.63
CA GLU A 133 -33.80 -1.22 -4.88
C GLU A 133 -33.79 0.30 -4.61
N TYR A 134 -32.96 1.06 -5.33
CA TYR A 134 -32.97 2.53 -5.21
C TYR A 134 -33.87 3.28 -6.22
N THR A 135 -34.46 2.60 -7.21
CA THR A 135 -35.29 3.24 -8.26
C THR A 135 -36.80 3.14 -8.06
N ARG A 136 -37.31 2.75 -6.88
CA ARG A 136 -38.78 2.61 -6.66
C ARG A 136 -39.42 3.55 -5.62
N ARG A 137 -38.67 4.49 -5.03
CA ARG A 137 -39.22 5.43 -4.02
C ARG A 137 -39.18 6.92 -4.40
N ARG A 138 -39.13 7.24 -5.70
CA ARG A 138 -39.26 8.63 -6.20
C ARG A 138 -40.25 8.79 -7.36
N SER A 139 -41.25 7.92 -7.43
CA SER A 139 -42.41 8.10 -8.28
C SER A 139 -43.66 7.86 -7.44
N GLY A 140 -43.99 8.87 -6.65
CA GLY A 140 -45.19 9.02 -5.83
C GLY A 140 -45.39 10.50 -5.57
#